data_AF-A0A417VIH4-F1
#
_entry.id   AF-A0A417VIH4-F1
#
_cell.length_a   1.000
_cell.length_b   1.000
_cell.length_c   1.000
_cell.angle_alpha   90.00
_cell.angle_beta   90.00
_cell.angle_gamma   90.00
#
_symmetry.space_group_name_H-M   'P 1'
#
loop_
_entity.id
_entity.type
_entity.pdbx_description
1 polymer ?
#
loop_
_entity_poly.entity_id
_entity_poly.type
_entity_poly.pdbx_seq_one_letter_code
_entity_poly.pdbx_strand_id
1 'polypeptide(L)'
;MAKYRKLGRTSSQRKALIRSQVTALLHNGRIITTEARAKEVRKVAEGLIASAVKECDNFEEVTVKAKVARKDSEGKRVKEVVDGKKVTVYDEVEKTIKKDMPSRLHARREMLKVLYPVTETGAKKKDTKEVDLVDKLFTEIAPKYKDRNGGYTRIVKIGLRKGDGAMEVVLELV
;
A
#
# COMPACT_ATOMS: atom_id res chain seq x y z
N MET A 1 31.27 -12.84 -3.84
CA MET A 1 30.93 -11.40 -3.72
C MET A 1 29.47 -11.23 -3.28
N ALA A 2 29.13 -10.18 -2.53
CA ALA A 2 27.75 -9.96 -2.06
C ALA A 2 26.81 -9.64 -3.25
N LYS A 3 25.66 -10.34 -3.34
CA LYS A 3 24.62 -10.17 -4.39
C LYS A 3 23.87 -8.82 -4.32
N TYR A 4 24.17 -7.99 -3.32
CA TYR A 4 23.49 -6.73 -3.00
C TYR A 4 24.48 -5.64 -2.61
N ARG A 5 24.10 -4.37 -2.79
CA ARG A 5 24.94 -3.22 -2.41
C ARG A 5 24.85 -2.96 -0.91
N LYS A 6 25.99 -2.67 -0.28
CA LYS A 6 26.05 -2.37 1.17
C LYS A 6 25.57 -0.97 1.52
N LEU A 7 25.59 -0.03 0.57
CA LEU A 7 25.14 1.37 0.71
C LEU A 7 25.77 2.13 1.90
N GLY A 8 26.97 1.72 2.32
CA GLY A 8 27.67 2.28 3.48
C GLY A 8 26.89 2.14 4.80
N ARG A 9 26.00 1.15 4.93
CA ARG A 9 25.11 0.98 6.09
C ARG A 9 25.15 -0.43 6.66
N THR A 10 24.90 -0.52 7.97
CA THR A 10 24.66 -1.80 8.65
C THR A 10 23.39 -2.48 8.11
N SER A 11 23.21 -3.77 8.41
CA SER A 11 22.11 -4.55 7.84
C SER A 11 20.73 -4.00 8.19
N SER A 12 20.52 -3.60 9.46
CA SER A 12 19.25 -3.03 9.94
C SER A 12 18.94 -1.69 9.26
N GLN A 13 19.89 -0.77 9.27
CA GLN A 13 19.76 0.55 8.65
C GLN A 13 19.51 0.46 7.14
N ARG A 14 20.21 -0.46 6.46
CA ARG A 14 20.01 -0.68 5.02
C ARG A 14 18.61 -1.21 4.73
N LYS A 15 18.13 -2.19 5.50
CA LYS A 15 16.76 -2.72 5.35
C LYS A 15 15.72 -1.63 5.58
N ALA A 16 15.86 -0.83 6.64
CA ALA A 16 14.95 0.27 6.93
C ALA A 16 14.91 1.31 5.80
N LEU A 17 16.08 1.70 5.26
CA LEU A 17 16.17 2.62 4.11
C LEU A 17 15.42 2.08 2.89
N ILE A 18 15.67 0.82 2.52
CA ILE A 18 15.03 0.21 1.35
C ILE A 18 13.51 0.13 1.54
N ARG A 19 13.05 -0.31 2.71
CA ARG A 19 11.62 -0.37 3.05
C ARG A 19 10.95 1.00 2.95
N SER A 20 11.58 2.03 3.50
CA SER A 20 11.10 3.42 3.42
C SER A 20 10.99 3.89 1.97
N GLN A 21 12.00 3.65 1.13
CA GLN A 21 11.97 4.07 -0.27
C GLN A 21 10.99 3.27 -1.14
N VAL A 22 10.85 1.96 -0.91
CA VAL A 22 9.82 1.13 -1.58
C VAL A 22 8.42 1.63 -1.22
N THR A 23 8.18 1.90 0.06
CA THR A 23 6.91 2.47 0.54
C THR A 23 6.62 3.81 -0.15
N ALA A 24 7.60 4.71 -0.21
CA ALA A 24 7.45 6.00 -0.88
C ALA A 24 7.20 5.86 -2.40
N LEU A 25 7.86 4.92 -3.08
CA LEU A 25 7.65 4.65 -4.50
C LEU A 25 6.23 4.18 -4.78
N LEU A 26 5.71 3.22 -4.01
CA LEU A 26 4.38 2.66 -4.23
C LEU A 26 3.27 3.62 -3.81
N HIS A 27 3.54 4.49 -2.84
CA HIS A 27 2.60 5.54 -2.43
C HIS A 27 2.48 6.62 -3.51
N ASN A 28 3.62 7.19 -3.94
CA ASN A 28 3.67 8.39 -4.78
C ASN A 28 3.77 8.09 -6.28
N GLY A 29 4.06 6.85 -6.68
CA GLY A 29 4.33 6.45 -8.07
C GLY A 29 5.72 6.80 -8.60
N ARG A 30 6.40 7.80 -8.01
CA ARG A 30 7.77 8.18 -8.36
C ARG A 30 8.55 8.72 -7.16
N ILE A 31 9.87 8.53 -7.16
CA ILE A 31 10.79 9.11 -6.18
C ILE A 31 12.10 9.55 -6.85
N ILE A 32 12.75 10.58 -6.29
CA ILE A 32 14.10 10.98 -6.68
C ILE A 32 15.09 10.41 -5.66
N THR A 33 16.11 9.70 -6.14
CA THR A 33 17.15 9.15 -5.26
C THR A 33 18.47 8.94 -6.01
N THR A 34 19.50 8.44 -5.33
CA THR A 34 20.78 8.13 -6.00
C THR A 34 20.69 6.83 -6.78
N GLU A 35 21.44 6.72 -7.88
CA GLU A 35 21.42 5.55 -8.76
C GLU A 35 21.64 4.23 -7.99
N ALA A 36 22.61 4.23 -7.06
CA ALA A 36 22.94 3.06 -6.25
C ALA A 36 21.77 2.63 -5.35
N ARG A 37 21.00 3.58 -4.79
CA ARG A 37 19.82 3.29 -3.98
C ARG A 37 18.66 2.80 -4.85
N ALA A 38 18.39 3.48 -5.96
CA ALA A 38 17.32 3.12 -6.90
C ALA A 38 17.46 1.67 -7.40
N LYS A 39 18.67 1.22 -7.73
CA LYS A 39 18.92 -0.16 -8.16
C LYS A 39 18.62 -1.21 -7.08
N GLU A 40 18.75 -0.89 -5.80
CA GLU A 40 18.37 -1.80 -4.71
C GLU A 40 16.87 -1.74 -4.40
N VAL A 41 16.27 -0.55 -4.45
CA VAL A 41 14.81 -0.36 -4.30
C VAL A 41 14.06 -1.10 -5.41
N ARG A 42 14.52 -0.98 -6.66
CA ARG A 42 13.96 -1.68 -7.82
C ARG A 42 13.84 -3.19 -7.61
N LYS A 43 14.90 -3.84 -7.11
CA LYS A 43 14.90 -5.29 -6.87
C LYS A 43 13.76 -5.73 -5.93
N VAL A 44 13.46 -4.92 -4.92
CA VAL A 44 12.41 -5.22 -3.96
C VAL A 44 11.03 -4.86 -4.52
N ALA A 45 10.88 -3.66 -5.10
CA ALA A 45 9.63 -3.19 -5.67
C ALA A 45 9.11 -4.10 -6.79
N GLU A 46 9.98 -4.53 -7.72
CA GLU A 46 9.62 -5.44 -8.81
C GLU A 46 9.08 -6.78 -8.28
N GLY A 47 9.68 -7.32 -7.22
CA GLY A 47 9.22 -8.58 -6.60
C GLY A 47 7.86 -8.43 -5.92
N LEU A 48 7.61 -7.31 -5.24
CA LEU A 48 6.31 -7.04 -4.62
C LEU A 48 5.22 -6.86 -5.68
N ILE A 49 5.49 -6.08 -6.74
CA ILE A 49 4.53 -5.86 -7.82
C ILE A 49 4.26 -7.18 -8.56
N ALA A 50 5.28 -7.99 -8.87
CA ALA A 50 5.10 -9.30 -9.48
C ALA A 50 4.19 -10.21 -8.64
N SER A 51 4.41 -10.27 -7.33
CA SER A 51 3.57 -11.04 -6.42
C SER A 51 2.14 -10.52 -6.36
N ALA A 52 1.96 -9.20 -6.44
CA ALA A 52 0.63 -8.58 -6.46
C ALA A 52 -0.12 -8.90 -7.76
N VAL A 53 0.56 -8.80 -8.90
CA VAL A 53 0.02 -9.14 -10.23
C VAL A 53 -0.42 -10.59 -10.28
N LYS A 54 0.41 -11.51 -9.77
CA LYS A 54 0.10 -12.94 -9.76
C LYS A 54 -1.16 -13.27 -8.94
N GLU A 55 -1.38 -12.58 -7.82
CA GLU A 55 -2.45 -12.89 -6.87
C GLU A 55 -3.63 -11.89 -6.94
N CYS A 56 -3.67 -11.01 -7.95
CA CYS A 56 -4.62 -9.89 -8.02
C CYS A 56 -6.10 -10.30 -8.08
N ASP A 57 -6.41 -11.45 -8.68
CA ASP A 57 -7.77 -11.97 -8.81
C ASP A 57 -8.09 -13.10 -7.83
N ASN A 58 -7.16 -13.44 -6.93
CA ASN A 58 -7.27 -14.61 -6.07
C ASN A 58 -7.94 -14.30 -4.71
N PHE A 59 -9.20 -13.90 -4.77
CA PHE A 59 -10.04 -13.62 -3.61
C PHE A 59 -11.45 -14.18 -3.81
N GLU A 60 -12.13 -14.46 -2.70
CA GLU A 60 -13.52 -14.89 -2.66
C GLU A 60 -14.39 -13.74 -2.14
N GLU A 61 -15.56 -13.53 -2.75
CA GLU A 61 -16.53 -12.55 -2.26
C GLU A 61 -17.48 -13.22 -1.28
N VAL A 62 -17.37 -12.85 0.01
CA VAL A 62 -18.22 -13.39 1.07
C VAL A 62 -19.18 -12.30 1.52
N THR A 63 -20.49 -12.59 1.45
CA THR A 63 -21.54 -11.73 1.98
C THR A 63 -21.63 -11.93 3.49
N VAL A 64 -21.28 -10.89 4.25
CA VAL A 64 -21.38 -10.87 5.70
C VAL A 64 -22.50 -9.92 6.11
N LYS A 65 -23.42 -10.42 6.95
CA LYS A 65 -24.47 -9.59 7.57
C LYS A 65 -23.85 -8.72 8.64
N ALA A 66 -23.86 -7.41 8.44
CA ALA A 66 -23.35 -6.44 9.41
C ALA A 66 -24.50 -5.62 10.00
N LYS A 67 -24.56 -5.54 11.33
CA LYS A 67 -25.51 -4.67 12.04
C LYS A 67 -25.04 -3.22 11.94
N VAL A 68 -25.74 -2.40 11.16
CA VAL A 68 -25.43 -0.97 11.00
C VAL A 68 -26.55 -0.16 11.65
N ALA A 69 -26.20 0.87 12.41
CA ALA A 69 -27.19 1.73 13.04
C ALA A 69 -27.98 2.50 11.97
N ARG A 70 -29.32 2.39 12.02
CA ARG A 70 -30.22 3.11 11.12
C ARG A 70 -30.01 4.61 11.30
N LYS A 71 -29.80 5.33 10.19
CA LYS A 71 -29.65 6.79 10.19
C LYS A 71 -30.88 7.44 9.54
N ASP A 72 -31.29 8.59 10.05
CA ASP A 72 -32.29 9.46 9.43
C ASP A 72 -31.68 10.26 8.26
N SER A 73 -32.51 11.01 7.53
CA SER A 73 -32.09 11.82 6.36
C SER A 73 -31.05 12.90 6.70
N GLU A 74 -30.86 13.22 7.97
CA GLU A 74 -29.85 14.16 8.48
C GLU A 74 -28.58 13.46 8.98
N GLY A 75 -28.50 12.14 8.88
CA GLY A 75 -27.33 11.35 9.26
C GLY A 75 -27.16 11.09 10.77
N LYS A 76 -28.16 11.45 11.58
CA LYS A 76 -28.22 11.10 13.02
C LYS A 76 -28.75 9.68 13.18
N ARG A 77 -28.37 9.04 14.29
CA ARG A 77 -28.79 7.65 14.59
C ARG A 77 -30.23 7.67 15.06
N VAL A 78 -31.09 6.89 14.42
CA VAL A 78 -32.48 6.72 14.83
C VAL A 78 -32.50 6.05 16.21
N LYS A 79 -33.14 6.70 17.17
CA LYS A 79 -33.33 6.20 18.52
C LYS A 79 -34.82 5.94 18.73
N GLU A 80 -35.15 4.72 19.09
CA GLU A 80 -36.51 4.32 19.46
C GLU A 80 -36.58 4.16 20.97
N VAL A 81 -37.74 4.44 21.58
CA VAL A 81 -37.94 4.26 23.02
C VAL A 81 -38.52 2.88 23.25
N VAL A 82 -37.71 1.98 23.81
CA VAL A 82 -38.15 0.66 24.27
C VAL A 82 -37.95 0.65 25.79
N ASP A 83 -39.00 0.31 26.55
CA ASP A 83 -38.99 0.26 28.02
C ASP A 83 -38.48 1.54 28.71
N GLY A 84 -38.91 2.71 28.23
CA GLY A 84 -38.55 4.01 28.82
C GLY A 84 -37.10 4.44 28.61
N LYS A 85 -36.29 3.66 27.87
CA LYS A 85 -34.90 3.99 27.51
C LYS A 85 -34.77 4.18 25.99
N LYS A 86 -34.01 5.21 25.58
CA LYS A 86 -33.71 5.48 24.16
C LYS A 86 -32.64 4.51 23.65
N VAL A 87 -33.02 3.57 22.80
CA VAL A 87 -32.13 2.56 22.19
C VAL A 87 -31.93 2.87 20.72
N THR A 88 -30.72 2.71 20.19
CA THR A 88 -30.45 2.90 18.75
C THR A 88 -30.90 1.68 17.96
N VAL A 89 -31.67 1.90 16.89
CA VAL A 89 -32.11 0.83 15.97
C VAL A 89 -30.95 0.45 15.05
N TYR A 90 -30.75 -0.86 14.86
CA TYR A 90 -29.75 -1.41 13.95
C TYR A 90 -30.46 -2.21 12.85
N ASP A 91 -30.17 -1.88 11.60
CA ASP A 91 -30.59 -2.67 10.45
C ASP A 91 -29.49 -3.70 10.12
N GLU A 92 -29.90 -4.89 9.68
CA GLU A 92 -28.98 -5.88 9.13
C GLU A 92 -28.73 -5.55 7.66
N VAL A 93 -27.52 -5.07 7.35
CA VAL A 93 -27.11 -4.75 5.98
C VAL A 93 -26.13 -5.81 5.51
N GLU A 94 -26.41 -6.41 4.35
CA GLU A 94 -25.48 -7.31 3.69
C GLU A 94 -24.30 -6.50 3.11
N LYS A 95 -23.08 -6.83 3.53
CA LYS A 95 -21.86 -6.26 2.97
C LYS A 95 -21.06 -7.34 2.28
N THR A 96 -20.70 -7.09 1.03
CA THR A 96 -19.79 -7.94 0.27
C THR A 96 -18.36 -7.62 0.69
N ILE A 97 -17.65 -8.60 1.24
CA ILE A 97 -16.25 -8.47 1.66
C ILE A 97 -15.38 -9.35 0.76
N LYS A 98 -14.27 -8.79 0.25
CA LYS A 98 -13.24 -9.57 -0.44
C LYS A 98 -12.39 -10.29 0.61
N LYS A 99 -12.49 -11.62 0.63
CA LYS A 99 -11.70 -12.50 1.48
C LYS A 99 -10.55 -13.07 0.65
N ASP A 100 -9.32 -12.75 1.04
CA ASP A 100 -8.14 -13.25 0.34
C ASP A 100 -8.04 -14.78 0.48
N MET A 101 -7.79 -15.46 -0.64
CA MET A 101 -7.43 -16.89 -0.64
C MET A 101 -6.04 -17.10 -0.01
N PRO A 102 -5.68 -18.32 0.43
CA PRO A 102 -4.46 -18.55 1.21
C PRO A 102 -3.16 -18.02 0.58
N SER A 103 -2.97 -18.15 -0.74
CA SER A 103 -1.76 -17.65 -1.41
C SER A 103 -1.74 -16.12 -1.54
N ARG A 104 -2.90 -15.48 -1.78
CA ARG A 104 -3.02 -14.01 -1.74
C ARG A 104 -2.78 -13.47 -0.34
N LEU A 105 -3.29 -14.14 0.69
CA LEU A 105 -3.04 -13.79 2.09
C LEU A 105 -1.55 -13.94 2.44
N HIS A 106 -0.89 -14.98 1.93
CA HIS A 106 0.56 -15.14 2.09
C HIS A 106 1.32 -13.98 1.42
N ALA A 107 0.98 -13.63 0.17
CA ALA A 107 1.56 -12.48 -0.52
C ALA A 107 1.35 -11.16 0.24
N ARG A 108 0.13 -10.92 0.76
CA ARG A 108 -0.18 -9.76 1.62
C ARG A 108 0.74 -9.71 2.84
N ARG A 109 0.95 -10.84 3.53
CA ARG A 109 1.84 -10.93 4.70
C ARG A 109 3.29 -10.64 4.33
N GLU A 110 3.78 -11.15 3.20
CA GLU A 110 5.13 -10.82 2.73
C GLU A 110 5.27 -9.33 2.38
N MET A 111 4.25 -8.70 1.80
CA MET A 111 4.23 -7.26 1.55
C MET A 111 4.27 -6.45 2.85
N LEU A 112 3.48 -6.83 3.86
CA LEU A 112 3.46 -6.17 5.19
C LEU A 112 4.81 -6.24 5.91
N LYS A 113 5.61 -7.28 5.67
CA LYS A 113 6.99 -7.36 6.20
C LYS A 113 7.91 -6.29 5.62
N VAL A 114 7.56 -5.67 4.48
CA VAL A 114 8.41 -4.69 3.78
C VAL A 114 7.82 -3.29 3.91
N LEU A 115 6.53 -3.12 3.72
CA LEU A 115 5.91 -1.80 3.70
C LEU A 115 5.78 -1.22 5.11
N TYR A 116 5.82 0.11 5.19
CA TYR A 116 5.48 0.84 6.40
C TYR A 116 4.05 1.40 6.28
N PRO A 117 3.33 1.57 7.40
CA PRO A 117 2.05 2.27 7.39
C PRO A 117 2.26 3.71 6.95
N VAL A 118 1.37 4.22 6.11
CA VAL A 118 1.40 5.59 5.63
C VAL A 118 0.11 6.29 6.01
N THR A 119 0.23 7.51 6.51
CA THR A 119 -0.88 8.37 6.85
C THR A 119 -0.81 9.65 6.03
N GLU A 120 -1.91 9.97 5.35
CA GLU A 120 -2.10 11.24 4.68
C GLU A 120 -2.68 12.22 5.70
N THR A 121 -1.91 13.25 6.04
CA THR A 121 -2.36 14.28 6.99
C THR A 121 -3.22 15.31 6.25
N GLY A 122 -4.47 15.43 6.65
CA GLY A 122 -5.36 16.48 6.16
C GLY A 122 -5.14 17.81 6.87
N ALA A 123 -5.88 18.84 6.45
CA ALA A 123 -5.80 20.18 7.06
C ALA A 123 -6.13 20.19 8.56
N LYS A 124 -6.94 19.22 9.04
CA LYS A 124 -7.23 19.00 10.46
C LYS A 124 -6.93 17.56 10.82
N LYS A 125 -6.61 17.31 12.10
CA LYS A 125 -6.31 15.97 12.64
C LYS A 125 -7.42 14.94 12.38
N LYS A 126 -8.68 15.38 12.26
CA LYS A 126 -9.84 14.53 11.94
C LYS A 126 -9.89 14.07 10.48
N ASP A 127 -9.18 14.75 9.59
CA ASP A 127 -9.15 14.48 8.16
C ASP A 127 -7.95 13.58 7.77
N THR A 128 -7.16 13.14 8.76
CA THR A 128 -6.04 12.20 8.56
C THR A 128 -6.57 10.83 8.14
N LYS A 129 -6.07 10.32 7.02
CA LYS A 129 -6.44 9.00 6.48
C LYS A 129 -5.26 8.05 6.54
N GLU A 130 -5.51 6.84 7.01
CA GLU A 130 -4.54 5.75 6.90
C GLU A 130 -4.69 5.09 5.53
N VAL A 131 -3.57 4.96 4.83
CA VAL A 131 -3.54 4.38 3.49
C VAL A 131 -3.09 2.92 3.60
N ASP A 132 -3.98 1.99 3.26
CA ASP A 132 -3.59 0.60 3.06
C ASP A 132 -2.88 0.46 1.71
N LEU A 133 -1.55 0.59 1.77
CA LEU A 133 -0.68 0.42 0.61
C LEU A 133 -0.77 -0.99 0.00
N VAL A 134 -1.03 -2.01 0.80
CA VAL A 134 -1.14 -3.38 0.28
C VAL A 134 -2.43 -3.55 -0.50
N ASP A 135 -3.52 -2.96 -0.01
CA ASP A 135 -4.76 -2.91 -0.79
C ASP A 135 -4.55 -2.14 -2.11
N LYS A 136 -3.93 -0.95 -2.05
CA LYS A 136 -3.58 -0.15 -3.24
C LYS A 136 -2.75 -0.95 -4.26
N LEU A 137 -1.82 -1.77 -3.80
CA LEU A 137 -1.04 -2.67 -4.65
C LEU A 137 -1.92 -3.66 -5.41
N PHE A 138 -2.89 -4.28 -4.74
CA PHE A 138 -3.76 -5.26 -5.37
C PHE A 138 -4.87 -4.64 -6.23
N THR A 139 -5.39 -3.48 -5.83
CA THR A 139 -6.57 -2.87 -6.45
C THR A 139 -6.23 -1.87 -7.54
N GLU A 140 -5.14 -1.10 -7.40
CA GLU A 140 -4.77 -0.05 -8.34
C GLU A 140 -3.54 -0.39 -9.18
N ILE A 141 -2.50 -0.96 -8.56
CA ILE A 141 -1.19 -1.15 -9.23
C ILE A 141 -1.18 -2.46 -10.03
N ALA A 142 -1.52 -3.58 -9.39
CA ALA A 142 -1.45 -4.90 -10.01
C ALA A 142 -2.31 -5.04 -11.28
N PRO A 143 -3.56 -4.52 -11.34
CA PRO A 143 -4.38 -4.65 -12.54
C PRO A 143 -3.77 -3.96 -13.78
N LYS A 144 -3.00 -2.87 -13.58
CA LYS A 144 -2.31 -2.15 -14.67
C LYS A 144 -1.18 -2.95 -15.32
N TYR A 145 -0.70 -3.98 -14.63
CA TYR A 145 0.48 -4.75 -15.03
C TYR A 145 0.15 -6.22 -15.34
N LYS A 146 -1.14 -6.61 -15.46
CA LYS A 146 -1.53 -8.00 -15.76
C LYS A 146 -0.86 -8.56 -17.00
N ASP A 147 -0.74 -7.76 -18.06
CA ASP A 147 -0.15 -8.19 -19.33
C ASP A 147 1.38 -8.06 -19.36
N ARG A 148 2.02 -7.60 -18.28
CA ARG A 148 3.45 -7.33 -18.24
C ARG A 148 4.18 -8.38 -17.39
N ASN A 149 5.09 -9.12 -18.03
CA ASN A 149 5.94 -10.10 -17.35
C ASN A 149 7.27 -9.49 -16.85
N GLY A 150 7.17 -8.49 -15.97
CA GLY A 150 8.32 -7.81 -15.35
C GLY A 150 8.71 -6.46 -15.97
N GLY A 151 9.57 -5.70 -15.28
CA GLY A 151 9.93 -4.35 -15.69
C GLY A 151 8.84 -3.34 -15.35
N TYR A 152 8.35 -3.40 -14.11
CA TYR A 152 7.30 -2.51 -13.60
C TYR A 152 7.85 -1.13 -13.21
N THR A 153 9.16 -1.01 -13.07
CA THR A 153 9.82 0.25 -12.72
C THR A 153 10.81 0.71 -13.78
N ARG A 154 10.95 2.03 -13.91
CA ARG A 154 11.94 2.69 -14.77
C ARG A 154 12.86 3.57 -13.93
N ILE A 155 14.14 3.57 -14.29
CA ILE A 155 15.16 4.45 -13.71
C ILE A 155 15.60 5.43 -14.79
N VAL A 156 15.35 6.72 -14.59
CA VAL A 156 15.75 7.81 -15.48
C VAL A 156 16.84 8.63 -14.79
N LYS A 157 18.00 8.77 -15.42
CA LYS A 157 19.10 9.59 -14.89
C LYS A 157 18.77 11.07 -15.09
N ILE A 158 18.88 11.86 -14.03
CA ILE A 158 18.56 13.30 -14.08
C ILE A 158 19.81 14.19 -13.99
N GLY A 159 20.93 13.68 -13.47
CA GLY A 159 22.20 14.39 -13.43
C GLY A 159 23.00 14.11 -12.17
N LEU A 160 24.05 14.90 -11.96
CA LEU A 160 24.84 14.88 -10.74
C LEU A 160 24.27 15.88 -9.74
N ARG A 161 24.15 15.45 -8.48
CA ARG A 161 23.70 16.31 -7.39
C ARG A 161 24.74 17.37 -7.05
N LYS A 162 24.29 18.60 -6.88
CA LYS A 162 25.14 19.71 -6.40
C LYS A 162 25.60 19.44 -4.97
N GLY A 163 26.91 19.51 -4.74
CA GLY A 163 27.53 19.33 -3.43
C GLY A 163 28.47 18.12 -3.40
N ASP A 164 27.93 16.91 -3.52
CA ASP A 164 28.71 15.67 -3.41
C ASP A 164 28.88 14.92 -4.75
N GLY A 165 28.35 15.46 -5.85
CA GLY A 165 28.52 14.88 -7.19
C GLY A 165 27.86 13.51 -7.37
N ALA A 166 26.98 13.09 -6.45
CA ALA A 166 26.31 11.80 -6.56
C ALA A 166 25.30 11.81 -7.72
N MET A 167 25.28 10.74 -8.54
CA MET A 167 24.30 10.61 -9.62
C MET A 167 22.89 10.41 -9.07
N GLU A 168 22.01 11.36 -9.35
CA GLU A 168 20.58 11.28 -9.05
C GLU A 168 19.79 10.71 -10.22
N VAL A 169 18.73 10.00 -9.86
CA VAL A 169 17.82 9.33 -10.76
C VAL A 169 16.39 9.47 -10.26
N VAL A 170 15.45 9.55 -11.18
CA VAL A 170 14.03 9.32 -10.92
C VAL A 170 13.78 7.82 -11.04
N LEU A 171 13.21 7.23 -10.01
CA LEU A 171 12.66 5.88 -10.03
C LEU A 171 11.14 5.99 -10.05
N GLU A 172 10.50 5.46 -11.09
CA GLU A 172 9.06 5.58 -11.32
C GLU A 172 8.42 4.24 -11.69
N LEU A 173 7.12 4.11 -11.38
CA LEU A 173 6.25 3.07 -11.92
C LEU A 173 5.96 3.38 -13.40
N VAL A 174 5.93 2.35 -14.24
CA VAL A 174 5.77 2.48 -15.70
C VAL A 174 4.32 2.40 -16.14
#